data_AF-A0A1G4VQI9-F1
#
_entry.id   AF-A0A1G4VQI9-F1
#
_cell.length_a   1.000
_cell.length_b   1.000
_cell.length_c   1.000
_cell.angle_alpha   90.00
_cell.angle_beta   90.00
_cell.angle_gamma   90.00
#
_symmetry.space_group_name_H-M   'P 1'
#
loop_
_entity.id
_entity.type
_entity.pdbx_description
1 polymer ?
#
loop_
_entity_poly.entity_id
_entity_poly.type
_entity_poly.pdbx_seq_one_letter_code
_entity_poly.pdbx_strand_id
1 'polypeptide(L)'
;MSNIYISSFDEDSLRKWGLFYDDIRGNRQKLTENFKHLAFDTEQEAKKRLKDIEQERTREDNAVAFPLEEAKAFAERFKWKYATTYAKTAPHEYLVKSWLSEDDKLLYEHFVKTIKEKAVVGFFYEHKNNYLILGDYYYWFMYTPDNMAVDLINRTTTNYLEYRDGAYHYKPQGEK
;
A
#
# COMPACT_ATOMS: atom_id res chain seq x y z
N MET A 1 -2.00 4.05 -11.52
CA MET A 1 -1.48 2.90 -12.31
C MET A 1 -2.59 2.51 -13.28
N SER A 2 -2.53 1.43 -14.05
CA SER A 2 -3.76 0.94 -14.69
C SER A 2 -4.68 0.29 -13.64
N ASN A 3 -5.93 0.03 -14.03
CA ASN A 3 -6.75 -0.98 -13.36
C ASN A 3 -6.13 -2.36 -13.53
N ILE A 4 -6.38 -3.24 -12.56
CA ILE A 4 -6.18 -4.68 -12.71
C ILE A 4 -7.15 -5.19 -13.77
N TYR A 5 -6.65 -5.99 -14.70
CA TYR A 5 -7.41 -6.65 -15.75
C TYR A 5 -7.09 -8.14 -15.83
N ILE A 6 -7.98 -8.89 -16.46
CA ILE A 6 -7.84 -10.33 -16.68
C ILE A 6 -7.22 -10.55 -18.06
N SER A 7 -6.26 -11.46 -18.14
CA SER A 7 -5.74 -11.98 -19.41
C SER A 7 -5.40 -13.45 -19.27
N SER A 8 -5.54 -14.21 -20.36
CA SER A 8 -4.96 -15.54 -20.41
C SER A 8 -3.45 -15.51 -20.66
N PHE A 9 -2.77 -16.60 -20.29
CA PHE A 9 -1.36 -16.86 -20.56
C PHE A 9 -1.12 -18.37 -20.57
N ASP A 10 -0.02 -18.82 -21.17
CA ASP A 10 0.35 -20.23 -21.16
C ASP A 10 1.35 -20.50 -20.02
N GLU A 11 1.10 -21.57 -19.26
CA GLU A 11 1.95 -22.07 -18.19
C GLU A 11 1.96 -23.61 -18.27
N ASP A 12 3.15 -24.20 -18.37
CA ASP A 12 3.33 -25.66 -18.52
C ASP A 12 2.48 -26.29 -19.65
N SER A 13 2.40 -25.60 -20.79
CA SER A 13 1.59 -25.98 -21.96
C SER A 13 0.06 -25.99 -21.72
N LEU A 14 -0.40 -25.44 -20.60
CA LEU A 14 -1.81 -25.24 -20.28
C LEU A 14 -2.17 -23.76 -20.35
N ARG A 15 -3.31 -23.46 -20.96
CA ARG A 15 -3.87 -22.11 -20.92
C ARG A 15 -4.40 -21.84 -19.51
N LYS A 16 -3.89 -20.80 -18.88
CA LYS A 16 -4.32 -20.27 -17.58
C LYS A 16 -4.91 -18.87 -17.74
N TRP A 17 -5.56 -18.40 -16.69
CA TRP A 17 -6.06 -17.04 -16.56
C TRP A 17 -5.36 -16.36 -15.38
N GLY A 18 -5.02 -15.08 -15.51
CA GLY A 18 -4.37 -14.35 -14.44
C GLY A 18 -4.79 -12.90 -14.36
N LEU A 19 -4.39 -12.25 -13.28
CA LEU A 19 -4.62 -10.83 -13.03
C LEU A 19 -3.34 -10.03 -13.31
N PHE A 20 -3.49 -8.94 -14.04
CA PHE A 20 -2.39 -8.11 -14.53
C PHE A 20 -2.73 -6.64 -14.35
N TYR A 21 -1.71 -5.79 -14.31
CA TYR A 21 -1.85 -4.34 -14.39
C TYR A 21 -0.65 -3.78 -15.15
N ASP A 22 -0.79 -2.59 -15.71
CA ASP A 22 0.31 -1.89 -16.36
C ASP A 22 0.89 -0.88 -15.37
N ASP A 23 2.23 -0.91 -15.22
CA ASP A 23 2.95 0.03 -14.37
C ASP A 23 2.93 1.45 -14.96
N ILE A 24 3.54 2.41 -14.25
CA ILE A 24 3.60 3.81 -14.69
C ILE A 24 4.34 4.02 -16.03
N ARG A 25 5.08 3.02 -16.51
CA ARG A 25 5.79 3.01 -17.79
C ARG A 25 5.03 2.24 -18.87
N GLY A 26 3.84 1.72 -18.56
CA GLY A 26 3.02 0.92 -19.46
C GLY A 26 3.50 -0.53 -19.60
N ASN A 27 4.40 -1.01 -18.74
CA ASN A 27 4.81 -2.42 -18.79
C ASN A 27 3.77 -3.26 -18.06
N ARG A 28 3.33 -4.34 -18.70
CA ARG A 28 2.46 -5.33 -18.10
C ARG A 28 3.16 -6.06 -16.95
N GLN A 29 2.55 -5.99 -15.77
CA GLN A 29 2.96 -6.66 -14.55
C GLN A 29 1.97 -7.77 -14.18
N LYS A 30 2.49 -8.84 -13.59
CA LYS A 30 1.69 -9.91 -12.97
C LYS A 30 1.24 -9.45 -11.59
N LEU A 31 -0.05 -9.53 -11.28
CA LEU A 31 -0.51 -9.31 -9.91
C LEU A 31 -0.12 -10.51 -9.05
N THR A 32 0.52 -10.24 -7.91
CA THR A 32 1.01 -11.29 -7.01
C THR A 32 0.41 -11.18 -5.62
N GLU A 33 0.13 -12.31 -5.01
CA GLU A 33 -0.15 -12.43 -3.58
C GLU A 33 0.88 -13.37 -2.94
N ASN A 34 1.49 -12.94 -1.83
CA ASN A 34 2.55 -13.71 -1.17
C ASN A 34 3.66 -14.15 -2.14
N PHE A 35 4.09 -13.23 -3.02
CA PHE A 35 5.11 -13.43 -4.06
C PHE A 35 4.75 -14.47 -5.14
N LYS A 36 3.48 -14.88 -5.23
CA LYS A 36 2.98 -15.80 -6.25
C LYS A 36 2.01 -15.09 -7.18
N HIS A 37 2.19 -15.29 -8.48
CA HIS A 37 1.25 -14.81 -9.48
C HIS A 37 -0.12 -15.45 -9.25
N LEU A 38 -1.17 -14.63 -9.31
CA LEU A 38 -2.55 -15.12 -9.26
C LEU A 38 -2.91 -15.77 -10.60
N ALA A 39 -2.80 -17.09 -10.64
CA ALA A 39 -3.12 -17.94 -11.78
C ALA A 39 -4.34 -18.81 -11.47
N PHE A 40 -5.21 -18.97 -12.45
CA PHE A 40 -6.48 -19.69 -12.35
C PHE A 40 -6.66 -20.62 -13.55
N ASP A 41 -7.37 -21.73 -13.33
CA ASP A 41 -7.67 -22.69 -14.39
C ASP A 41 -8.78 -22.16 -15.31
N THR A 42 -9.69 -21.36 -14.77
CA THR A 42 -10.83 -20.81 -15.51
C THR A 42 -10.88 -19.28 -15.47
N GLU A 43 -11.45 -18.70 -16.52
CA GLU A 43 -11.72 -17.25 -16.56
C GLU A 43 -12.67 -16.82 -15.43
N GLN A 44 -13.60 -17.70 -15.02
CA GLN A 44 -14.58 -17.37 -14.00
C GLN A 44 -13.97 -17.24 -12.60
N GLU A 45 -12.96 -18.06 -12.27
CA GLU A 45 -12.20 -17.90 -11.04
C GLU A 45 -11.43 -16.57 -11.02
N ALA A 46 -10.80 -16.20 -12.15
CA ALA A 46 -10.12 -14.92 -12.30
C ALA A 46 -11.11 -13.74 -12.16
N LYS A 47 -12.30 -13.83 -12.79
CA LYS A 47 -13.39 -12.84 -12.66
C LYS A 47 -13.88 -12.71 -11.23
N LYS A 48 -14.05 -13.83 -10.53
CA LYS A 48 -14.44 -13.82 -9.13
C LYS A 48 -13.39 -13.10 -8.28
N ARG A 49 -12.10 -13.44 -8.45
CA ARG A 49 -11.03 -12.77 -7.69
C ARG A 49 -10.95 -11.28 -7.98
N LEU A 50 -11.03 -10.87 -9.26
CA LEU A 50 -11.04 -9.45 -9.63
C LEU A 50 -12.21 -8.72 -8.96
N LYS A 51 -13.41 -9.30 -9.02
CA LYS A 51 -14.59 -8.74 -8.35
C LYS A 51 -14.38 -8.59 -6.85
N ASP A 52 -13.80 -9.58 -6.19
CA ASP A 52 -13.50 -9.52 -4.75
C ASP A 52 -12.51 -8.36 -4.44
N ILE A 53 -11.50 -8.15 -5.28
CA ILE A 53 -10.54 -7.02 -5.17
C ILE A 53 -11.24 -5.67 -5.34
N GLU A 54 -12.10 -5.53 -6.36
CA GLU A 54 -12.83 -4.29 -6.65
C GLU A 54 -13.86 -3.96 -5.57
N GLN A 55 -14.48 -4.97 -4.97
CA GLN A 55 -15.37 -4.81 -3.82
C GLN A 55 -14.60 -4.32 -2.59
N GLU A 56 -13.43 -4.88 -2.32
CA GLU A 56 -12.57 -4.42 -1.23
C GLU A 56 -12.12 -2.96 -1.46
N ARG A 57 -11.75 -2.61 -2.69
CA ARG A 57 -11.43 -1.23 -3.06
C ARG A 57 -12.60 -0.29 -2.82
N THR A 58 -13.79 -0.69 -3.24
CA THR A 58 -15.02 0.09 -3.04
C THR A 58 -15.30 0.30 -1.56
N ARG A 59 -15.07 -0.71 -0.71
CA ARG A 59 -15.22 -0.58 0.74
C ARG A 59 -14.22 0.41 1.33
N GLU A 60 -12.95 0.34 0.94
CA GLU A 60 -11.91 1.27 1.38
C GLU A 60 -12.22 2.72 0.98
N ASP A 61 -12.69 2.95 -0.25
CA ASP A 61 -13.03 4.30 -0.72
C ASP A 61 -14.25 4.89 0.00
N ASN A 62 -15.17 4.03 0.46
CA ASN A 62 -16.34 4.40 1.26
C ASN A 62 -16.08 4.39 2.78
N ALA A 63 -14.88 4.04 3.22
CA ALA A 63 -14.52 4.11 4.63
C ALA A 63 -14.58 5.57 5.13
N VAL A 64 -14.73 5.74 6.43
CA VAL A 64 -14.75 7.07 7.06
C VAL A 64 -13.38 7.36 7.67
N ALA A 65 -12.77 8.50 7.36
CA ALA A 65 -11.48 8.86 7.97
C ALA A 65 -11.62 8.99 9.49
N PHE A 66 -10.64 8.49 10.23
CA PHE A 66 -10.52 8.70 11.67
C PHE A 66 -10.25 10.17 11.99
N PRO A 67 -10.73 10.68 13.14
CA PRO A 67 -10.06 11.77 13.85
C PRO A 67 -8.57 11.46 14.06
N LEU A 68 -7.69 12.47 14.09
CA LEU A 68 -6.23 12.23 14.13
C LEU A 68 -5.80 11.45 15.39
N GLU A 69 -6.45 11.68 16.54
CA GLU A 69 -6.18 10.94 17.77
C GLU A 69 -6.54 9.46 17.66
N GLU A 70 -7.67 9.13 17.03
CA GLU A 70 -8.05 7.73 16.77
C GLU A 70 -7.14 7.06 15.75
N ALA A 71 -6.69 7.80 14.74
CA ALA A 71 -5.70 7.33 13.78
C ALA A 71 -4.37 6.96 14.47
N LYS A 72 -3.93 7.79 15.42
CA LYS A 72 -2.75 7.55 16.24
C LYS A 72 -2.95 6.30 17.12
N ALA A 73 -4.08 6.20 17.81
CA ALA A 73 -4.41 5.04 18.64
C ALA A 73 -4.44 3.73 17.82
N PHE A 74 -5.00 3.75 16.62
CA PHE A 74 -4.94 2.63 15.68
C PHE A 74 -3.48 2.26 15.36
N ALA A 75 -2.66 3.24 14.98
CA ALA A 75 -1.29 2.99 14.56
C ALA A 75 -0.39 2.43 15.67
N GLU A 76 -0.65 2.79 16.93
CA GLU A 76 0.08 2.33 18.11
C GLU A 76 -0.38 0.95 18.61
N ARG A 77 -1.60 0.51 18.25
CA ARG A 77 -2.18 -0.77 18.67
C ARG A 77 -1.49 -1.99 18.06
N PHE A 78 -0.95 -1.87 16.84
CA PHE A 78 -0.40 -3.01 16.11
C PHE A 78 1.12 -3.11 16.20
N LYS A 79 1.63 -4.34 16.10
CA LYS A 79 3.05 -4.58 15.93
C LYS A 79 3.41 -4.41 14.45
N TRP A 80 4.34 -3.50 14.19
CA TRP A 80 4.88 -3.27 12.86
C TRP A 80 6.12 -4.14 12.64
N LYS A 81 6.34 -4.54 11.39
CA LYS A 81 7.50 -5.36 11.02
C LYS A 81 8.58 -4.47 10.43
N TYR A 82 9.80 -4.58 10.94
CA TYR A 82 10.95 -3.88 10.40
C TYR A 82 11.32 -4.39 9.00
N ALA A 83 11.54 -3.48 8.05
CA ALA A 83 11.93 -3.78 6.68
C ALA A 83 13.45 -3.97 6.57
N THR A 84 13.92 -5.21 6.79
CA THR A 84 15.35 -5.54 6.82
C THR A 84 16.09 -5.23 5.52
N THR A 85 15.41 -5.30 4.37
CA THR A 85 15.99 -5.01 3.05
C THR A 85 16.36 -3.53 2.86
N TYR A 86 15.73 -2.62 3.62
CA TYR A 86 15.96 -1.18 3.55
C TYR A 86 16.72 -0.63 4.77
N ALA A 87 17.24 -1.51 5.63
CA ALA A 87 17.83 -1.15 6.91
C ALA A 87 18.99 -0.14 6.84
N LYS A 88 19.70 -0.09 5.70
CA LYS A 88 20.83 0.83 5.50
C LYS A 88 20.46 2.12 4.76
N THR A 89 19.41 2.08 3.93
CA THR A 89 19.13 3.13 2.93
C THR A 89 17.89 3.95 3.26
N ALA A 90 16.85 3.30 3.81
CA ALA A 90 15.60 3.95 4.19
C ALA A 90 14.94 3.15 5.32
N PRO A 91 15.45 3.21 6.56
CA PRO A 91 14.94 2.38 7.65
C PRO A 91 13.46 2.69 7.93
N HIS A 92 12.61 1.68 7.81
CA HIS A 92 11.18 1.80 8.07
C HIS A 92 10.58 0.48 8.56
N GLU A 93 9.35 0.56 9.05
CA GLU A 93 8.53 -0.58 9.40
C GLU A 93 7.28 -0.61 8.52
N TYR A 94 6.61 -1.75 8.48
CA TYR A 94 5.39 -1.92 7.70
C TYR A 94 4.34 -2.78 8.41
N LEU A 95 3.08 -2.55 8.05
CA LEU A 95 1.92 -3.31 8.49
C LEU A 95 1.17 -3.81 7.25
N VAL A 96 0.99 -5.12 7.17
CA VAL A 96 0.26 -5.76 6.07
C VAL A 96 -1.16 -6.10 6.51
N LYS A 97 -2.14 -5.72 5.70
CA LYS A 97 -3.57 -5.90 5.98
C LYS A 97 -3.97 -7.36 6.16
N SER A 98 -3.32 -8.29 5.46
CA SER A 98 -3.59 -9.72 5.57
C SER A 98 -3.20 -10.34 6.92
N TRP A 99 -2.44 -9.64 7.77
CA TRP A 99 -2.09 -10.09 9.12
C TRP A 99 -3.16 -9.76 10.17
N LEU A 100 -4.16 -8.97 9.78
CA LEU A 100 -5.18 -8.43 10.68
C LEU A 100 -6.41 -9.34 10.73
N SER A 101 -7.14 -9.27 11.86
CA SER A 101 -8.50 -9.82 11.96
C SER A 101 -9.44 -9.08 11.00
N GLU A 102 -10.61 -9.65 10.68
CA GLU A 102 -11.58 -8.96 9.80
C GLU A 102 -12.04 -7.61 10.37
N ASP A 103 -12.23 -7.52 11.69
CA ASP A 103 -12.58 -6.25 12.35
C ASP A 103 -11.43 -5.23 12.24
N ASP A 104 -10.19 -5.67 12.43
CA ASP A 104 -9.03 -4.79 12.32
C ASP A 104 -8.72 -4.40 10.86
N LYS A 105 -9.11 -5.22 9.87
CA LYS A 105 -9.03 -4.88 8.44
C LYS A 105 -9.99 -3.74 8.09
N LEU A 106 -11.16 -3.68 8.72
CA LEU A 106 -12.05 -2.53 8.56
C LEU A 106 -11.39 -1.27 9.11
N LEU A 107 -10.87 -1.32 10.34
CA LEU A 107 -10.14 -0.19 10.94
C LEU A 107 -8.92 0.23 10.11
N TYR A 108 -8.23 -0.72 9.47
CA TYR A 108 -7.15 -0.43 8.53
C TYR A 108 -7.64 0.42 7.34
N GLU A 109 -8.80 0.13 6.78
CA GLU A 109 -9.39 0.93 5.69
C GLU A 109 -9.73 2.36 6.14
N HIS A 110 -10.26 2.52 7.34
CA HIS A 110 -10.44 3.84 7.96
C HIS A 110 -9.11 4.59 8.10
N PHE A 111 -8.02 3.89 8.45
CA PHE A 111 -6.68 4.48 8.52
C PHE A 111 -6.13 4.86 7.14
N VAL A 112 -6.31 4.01 6.12
CA VAL A 112 -5.96 4.34 4.72
C VAL A 112 -6.71 5.57 4.25
N LYS A 113 -8.02 5.63 4.49
CA LYS A 113 -8.85 6.80 4.19
C LYS A 113 -8.34 8.06 4.88
N THR A 114 -7.91 7.93 6.14
CA THR A 114 -7.29 9.03 6.90
C THR A 114 -6.01 9.52 6.24
N ILE A 115 -5.13 8.62 5.78
CA ILE A 115 -3.91 8.99 5.05
C ILE A 115 -4.30 9.71 3.74
N LYS A 116 -5.25 9.18 2.97
CA LYS A 116 -5.71 9.80 1.70
C LYS A 116 -6.22 11.23 1.89
N GLU A 117 -6.90 11.52 3.01
CA GLU A 117 -7.55 12.81 3.26
C GLU A 117 -6.72 13.82 4.04
N LYS A 118 -5.82 13.36 4.92
CA LYS A 118 -5.12 14.22 5.88
C LYS A 118 -3.61 14.23 5.71
N ALA A 119 -3.08 13.47 4.76
CA ALA A 119 -1.65 13.51 4.48
C ALA A 119 -1.22 14.88 3.93
N VAL A 120 0.02 15.24 4.25
CA VAL A 120 0.73 16.35 3.65
C VAL A 120 1.63 15.85 2.53
N VAL A 121 1.97 16.75 1.60
CA VAL A 121 2.93 16.43 0.55
C VAL A 121 4.31 16.23 1.19
N GLY A 122 4.96 15.13 0.81
CA GLY A 122 6.36 14.91 1.09
C GLY A 122 7.10 14.34 -0.12
N PHE A 123 8.41 14.21 0.03
CA PHE A 123 9.30 13.72 -1.02
C PHE A 123 10.27 12.70 -0.45
N PHE A 124 10.32 11.52 -1.07
CA PHE A 124 11.38 10.55 -0.87
C PHE A 124 12.41 10.74 -1.99
N TYR A 125 13.55 11.35 -1.67
CA TYR A 125 14.45 11.95 -2.65
C TYR A 125 13.68 12.94 -3.56
N GLU A 126 13.58 12.68 -4.86
CA GLU A 126 12.84 13.51 -5.81
C GLU A 126 11.40 13.00 -6.06
N HIS A 127 11.02 11.89 -5.43
CA HIS A 127 9.72 11.27 -5.66
C HIS A 127 8.68 11.81 -4.68
N LYS A 128 7.68 12.53 -5.23
CA LYS A 128 6.52 13.00 -4.47
C LYS A 128 5.77 11.82 -3.84
N ASN A 129 5.39 11.97 -2.58
CA ASN A 129 4.60 11.04 -1.80
C ASN A 129 3.66 11.80 -0.85
N ASN A 130 2.73 11.10 -0.22
CA ASN A 130 1.81 11.64 0.77
C ASN A 130 2.13 11.04 2.14
N TYR A 131 2.38 11.91 3.12
CA TYR A 131 2.74 11.52 4.49
C TYR A 131 1.66 11.95 5.47
N LEU A 132 1.05 11.00 6.17
CA LEU A 132 0.28 11.30 7.37
C LEU A 132 1.25 11.41 8.54
N ILE A 133 1.34 12.55 9.21
CA ILE A 133 2.23 12.77 10.36
C ILE A 133 1.41 12.64 11.64
N LEU A 134 1.78 11.70 12.53
CA LEU A 134 1.15 11.50 13.83
C LEU A 134 2.24 11.41 14.90
N GLY A 135 2.49 12.52 15.61
CA GLY A 135 3.56 12.60 16.60
C GLY A 135 4.94 12.35 15.99
N ASP A 136 5.67 11.37 16.53
CA ASP A 136 7.04 11.06 16.12
C ASP A 136 7.14 10.16 14.88
N TYR A 137 6.00 9.72 14.32
CA TYR A 137 5.95 8.87 13.14
C TYR A 137 5.24 9.54 11.97
N TYR A 138 5.64 9.17 10.77
CA TYR A 138 4.87 9.43 9.56
C TYR A 138 4.58 8.12 8.81
N TYR A 139 3.44 8.11 8.11
CA TYR A 139 2.86 6.92 7.49
C TYR A 139 2.60 7.17 6.01
N TRP A 140 2.81 6.14 5.19
CA TRP A 140 2.55 6.18 3.74
C TRP A 140 2.29 4.78 3.21
N PHE A 141 1.72 4.68 2.01
CA PHE A 141 1.67 3.45 1.24
C PHE A 141 2.18 3.73 -0.18
N MET A 142 2.62 2.69 -0.88
CA MET A 142 3.02 2.86 -2.28
C MET A 142 1.79 2.91 -3.17
N TYR A 143 1.95 3.48 -4.37
CA TYR A 143 0.91 3.40 -5.39
C TYR A 143 0.53 1.93 -5.66
N THR A 144 -0.76 1.66 -5.70
CA THR A 144 -1.35 0.39 -6.11
C THR A 144 -2.12 0.58 -7.43
N PRO A 145 -2.53 -0.51 -8.11
CA PRO A 145 -3.52 -0.42 -9.19
C PRO A 145 -4.78 0.32 -8.76
N ASP A 146 -5.40 1.04 -9.69
CA ASP A 146 -6.43 2.04 -9.36
C ASP A 146 -7.72 1.40 -8.77
N ASN A 147 -8.00 0.14 -9.13
CA ASN A 147 -9.12 -0.65 -8.61
C ASN A 147 -8.71 -1.61 -7.46
N MET A 148 -7.55 -1.40 -6.83
CA MET A 148 -7.05 -2.22 -5.72
C MET A 148 -6.95 -1.42 -4.42
N ALA A 149 -7.47 -2.00 -3.34
CA ALA A 149 -7.29 -1.47 -1.98
C ALA A 149 -5.81 -1.51 -1.57
N VAL A 150 -5.43 -0.66 -0.63
CA VAL A 150 -4.09 -0.67 -0.04
C VAL A 150 -3.94 -1.90 0.85
N ASP A 151 -2.86 -2.65 0.65
CA ASP A 151 -2.56 -3.89 1.37
C ASP A 151 -1.38 -3.77 2.33
N LEU A 152 -0.57 -2.72 2.19
CA LEU A 152 0.60 -2.45 3.00
C LEU A 152 0.75 -0.95 3.30
N ILE A 153 0.89 -0.62 4.58
CA ILE A 153 1.27 0.73 5.04
C ILE A 153 2.66 0.64 5.63
N ASN A 154 3.48 1.64 5.33
CA ASN A 154 4.80 1.85 5.89
C ASN A 154 4.73 2.96 6.95
N ARG A 155 5.65 2.91 7.89
CA ARG A 155 5.92 4.01 8.82
C ARG A 155 7.42 4.14 9.11
N THR A 156 7.84 5.34 9.46
CA THR A 156 9.14 5.57 10.11
C THR A 156 9.09 6.87 10.90
N THR A 157 10.17 7.19 11.60
CA THR A 157 10.21 8.36 12.47
C THR A 157 10.36 9.66 11.68
N THR A 158 9.74 10.73 12.18
CA THR A 158 9.87 12.09 11.61
C THR A 158 11.30 12.64 11.69
N ASN A 159 12.19 11.98 12.46
CA ASN A 159 13.63 12.25 12.46
C ASN A 159 14.31 12.02 11.09
N TYR A 160 13.66 11.32 10.17
CA TYR A 160 14.09 11.19 8.77
C TYR A 160 13.46 12.24 7.84
N LEU A 161 12.79 13.25 8.40
CA LEU A 161 12.22 14.35 7.62
C LEU A 161 12.90 15.68 7.94
N GLU A 162 12.99 16.52 6.94
CA GLU A 162 13.18 17.97 7.06
C GLU A 162 12.00 18.68 6.39
N TYR A 163 11.56 19.80 6.96
CA TYR A 163 10.56 20.65 6.33
C TYR A 163 11.25 21.81 5.62
N ARG A 164 11.07 21.90 4.29
CA ARG A 164 11.62 22.97 3.46
C ARG A 164 10.72 23.21 2.26
N ASP A 165 10.70 24.44 1.76
CA ASP A 165 9.97 24.82 0.54
C ASP A 165 8.48 24.41 0.54
N GLY A 166 7.86 24.40 1.72
CA GLY A 166 6.45 24.06 1.89
C GLY A 166 6.14 22.56 1.95
N ALA A 167 7.14 21.67 1.89
CA ALA A 167 6.97 20.22 1.88
C ALA A 167 7.94 19.50 2.83
N TYR A 168 7.61 18.25 3.18
CA TYR A 168 8.52 17.38 3.91
C TYR A 168 9.45 16.63 2.96
N HIS A 169 10.74 16.61 3.23
CA HIS A 169 11.72 15.87 2.45
C HIS A 169 12.40 14.81 3.29
N TYR A 170 12.58 13.63 2.72
CA TYR A 170 13.40 12.58 3.31
C TYR A 170 14.84 13.07 3.42
N LYS A 171 15.35 13.10 4.66
CA LYS A 171 16.77 13.30 4.95
C LYS A 171 17.38 11.95 5.36
N PRO A 172 18.31 11.40 4.57
CA PRO A 172 19.10 10.26 5.02
C PRO A 172 19.84 10.66 6.29
N GLN A 173 19.78 9.84 7.34
CA GLN A 173 20.75 10.01 8.43
C GLN A 173 22.09 9.55 7.88
N GLY A 174 23.04 10.49 7.78
CA GLY A 174 24.35 10.25 7.19
C GLY A 174 24.98 8.97 7.75
N GLU A 175 25.61 8.21 6.86
CA GLU A 175 26.63 7.24 7.26
C GLU A 175 27.58 7.97 8.22
N LYS A 176 27.69 7.47 9.46
CA LYS A 176 28.76 7.90 10.36
C LYS A 176 30.11 7.58 9.73
#